data_AF-A0AAE0PPL6-F1
#
_entry.id   AF-A0AAE0PPL6-F1
#
_cell.length_a   1.000
_cell.length_b   1.000
_cell.length_c   1.000
_cell.angle_alpha   90.00
_cell.angle_beta   90.00
_cell.angle_gamma   90.00
#
_symmetry.space_group_name_H-M   'P 1'
#
loop_
_entity.id
_entity.type
_entity.pdbx_description
1 polymer ?
#
loop_
_entity_poly.entity_id
_entity_poly.type
_entity_poly.pdbx_seq_one_letter_code
_entity_poly.pdbx_strand_id
1 'polypeptide(L)'
;INQFHKVTERKKFADDSTVIGLIQDGDESAYRQEIEQLAAWCSRNNLELNTLKTVEMIVDFRRNTPALPPLTIMNSTVPTVASFRFLGTTISQDLKWDTHIDATIKKAQQRLYFLRQLRKFNLPQELLIHFYSAVIESVLCTSITVWFGSATKSDMRRLQRMVRTAERIIGAPLPTLQELYTSRVRKRALKITLDPSHPGHILFDLLPSGRRYRAANTRTARHKNIGPTAPSVSLLPPSPLQLSEGLASLLCLLSGYSPQGALVSWTVDGSEVKNGVLTSVEEEKSGSFSRSSTLTLSKDHWEKGEEFIYAACGINVCDRGERDSNDLLSRPHYPLQGLAIRDTAISEPGSNAAAQDALDGPSVEHGQDGGR
;
A
#
# COMPACT_ATOMS: atom_id res chain seq x y z
N ILE A 1 -9.86 12.04 -1.38
CA ILE A 1 -9.63 13.47 -1.08
C ILE A 1 -8.40 14.00 -1.82
N ASN A 2 -7.25 13.33 -1.77
CA ASN A 2 -6.01 13.79 -2.45
C ASN A 2 -6.01 13.72 -4.00
N GLN A 3 -7.18 13.61 -4.66
CA GLN A 3 -7.30 13.40 -6.11
C GLN A 3 -8.45 14.18 -6.75
N PHE A 4 -9.03 15.16 -6.05
CA PHE A 4 -10.00 16.06 -6.66
C PHE A 4 -9.25 17.01 -7.62
N HIS A 5 -9.02 16.54 -8.85
CA HIS A 5 -8.53 17.36 -9.97
C HIS A 5 -9.62 18.25 -10.57
N LYS A 6 -10.89 18.01 -10.21
CA LYS A 6 -12.01 18.88 -10.55
C LYS A 6 -12.22 19.90 -9.43
N VAL A 7 -12.45 21.16 -9.83
CA VAL A 7 -12.74 22.28 -8.92
C VAL A 7 -13.99 21.99 -8.08
N THR A 8 -14.98 21.32 -8.67
CA THR A 8 -16.21 20.87 -8.00
C THR A 8 -16.63 19.49 -8.48
N GLU A 9 -17.22 18.70 -7.58
CA GLU A 9 -17.78 17.38 -7.88
C GLU A 9 -19.10 17.18 -7.12
N ARG A 10 -20.09 16.62 -7.82
CA ARG A 10 -21.38 16.24 -7.24
C ARG A 10 -21.49 14.72 -7.14
N LYS A 11 -21.82 14.22 -5.95
CA LYS A 11 -22.16 12.81 -5.68
C LYS A 11 -23.62 12.73 -5.26
N LYS A 12 -24.34 11.72 -5.74
CA LYS A 12 -25.75 11.49 -5.40
C LYS A 12 -25.98 10.03 -5.06
N PHE A 13 -26.79 9.79 -4.04
CA PHE A 13 -27.32 8.48 -3.69
C PHE A 13 -28.77 8.65 -3.23
N ALA A 14 -29.74 8.16 -4.01
CA ALA A 14 -31.16 8.44 -3.78
C ALA A 14 -31.44 9.95 -3.66
N ASP A 15 -31.98 10.40 -2.52
CA ASP A 15 -32.22 11.80 -2.17
C ASP A 15 -30.96 12.50 -1.62
N ASP A 16 -30.05 11.76 -0.99
CA ASP A 16 -28.79 12.28 -0.47
C ASP A 16 -27.91 12.79 -1.62
N SER A 17 -27.62 14.09 -1.60
CA SER A 17 -26.72 14.74 -2.54
C SER A 17 -25.57 15.42 -1.80
N THR A 18 -24.37 15.32 -2.35
CA THR A 18 -23.15 15.89 -1.77
C THR A 18 -22.41 16.66 -2.85
N VAL A 19 -22.16 17.94 -2.59
CA VAL A 19 -21.30 18.78 -3.41
C VAL A 19 -19.96 18.90 -2.70
N ILE A 20 -18.88 18.61 -3.42
CA ILE A 20 -17.51 18.69 -2.94
C ILE A 20 -16.83 19.77 -3.79
N GLY A 21 -16.33 20.82 -3.15
CA GLY A 21 -15.60 21.89 -3.80
C GLY A 21 -14.19 22.03 -3.23
N LEU A 22 -13.24 22.39 -4.09
CA LEU A 22 -11.90 22.79 -3.67
C LEU A 22 -11.87 24.30 -3.44
N ILE A 23 -11.48 24.72 -2.24
CA ILE A 23 -11.23 26.13 -1.90
C ILE A 23 -9.72 26.38 -2.04
N GLN A 24 -9.32 27.32 -2.89
CA GLN A 24 -7.91 27.68 -3.13
C GLN A 24 -7.69 29.14 -2.79
N ASP A 25 -6.65 29.45 -2.02
CA ASP A 25 -6.28 30.83 -1.67
C ASP A 25 -7.43 31.68 -1.07
N GLY A 26 -8.39 31.01 -0.42
CA GLY A 26 -9.58 31.65 0.15
C GLY A 26 -10.73 31.85 -0.84
N ASP A 27 -10.53 31.51 -2.12
CA ASP A 27 -11.58 31.52 -3.13
C ASP A 27 -12.43 30.26 -3.06
N GLU A 28 -13.70 30.44 -2.71
CA GLU A 28 -14.76 29.43 -2.65
C GLU A 28 -15.82 29.63 -3.75
N SER A 29 -15.59 30.54 -4.70
CA SER A 29 -16.61 30.99 -5.67
C SER A 29 -17.14 29.84 -6.52
N ALA A 30 -16.27 28.94 -6.97
CA ALA A 30 -16.69 27.78 -7.77
C ALA A 30 -17.58 26.81 -6.97
N TYR A 31 -17.27 26.60 -5.69
CA TYR A 31 -18.09 25.78 -4.79
C TYR A 31 -19.46 26.42 -4.56
N ARG A 32 -19.50 27.72 -4.27
CA ARG A 32 -20.75 28.47 -4.06
C ARG A 32 -21.62 28.51 -5.31
N GLN A 33 -21.01 28.77 -6.46
CA GLN A 33 -21.71 28.80 -7.74
C GLN A 33 -22.36 27.44 -8.06
N GLU A 34 -21.69 26.32 -7.78
CA GLU A 34 -22.26 24.98 -7.96
C GLU A 34 -23.47 24.73 -7.03
N ILE A 35 -23.42 25.23 -5.79
CA ILE A 35 -24.54 25.15 -4.84
C ILE A 35 -25.73 25.99 -5.32
N GLU A 36 -25.49 27.22 -5.77
CA GLU A 36 -26.53 28.10 -6.30
C GLU A 36 -27.19 27.49 -7.54
N GLN A 37 -26.40 26.94 -8.47
CA GLN A 37 -26.90 26.25 -9.64
C GLN A 37 -27.74 25.02 -9.27
N LEU A 38 -27.30 24.25 -8.27
CA LEU A 38 -28.05 23.10 -7.76
C LEU A 38 -29.38 23.55 -7.14
N ALA A 39 -29.37 24.58 -6.29
CA ALA A 39 -30.58 25.13 -5.68
C ALA A 39 -31.57 25.63 -6.74
N ALA A 40 -31.10 26.42 -7.71
CA ALA A 40 -31.91 26.89 -8.82
C ALA A 40 -32.47 25.76 -9.69
N TRP A 41 -31.70 24.68 -9.90
CA TRP A 41 -32.18 23.50 -10.60
C TRP A 41 -33.25 22.77 -9.79
N CYS A 42 -33.07 22.57 -8.49
CA CYS A 42 -34.08 21.96 -7.63
C CYS A 42 -35.39 22.76 -7.66
N SER A 43 -35.33 24.08 -7.50
CA SER A 43 -36.51 24.95 -7.58
C SER A 43 -37.23 24.86 -8.93
N ARG A 44 -36.48 24.84 -10.05
CA ARG A 44 -37.06 24.67 -11.40
C ARG A 44 -37.69 23.31 -11.64
N ASN A 45 -37.27 22.29 -10.90
CA ASN A 45 -37.77 20.92 -11.02
C ASN A 45 -38.75 20.55 -9.89
N ASN A 46 -39.29 21.54 -9.17
CA ASN A 46 -40.23 21.34 -8.07
C ASN A 46 -39.69 20.42 -6.96
N LEU A 47 -38.38 20.49 -6.70
CA LEU A 47 -37.70 19.80 -5.61
C LEU A 47 -37.37 20.80 -4.51
N GLU A 48 -37.81 20.50 -3.30
CA GLU A 48 -37.53 21.31 -2.12
C GLU A 48 -36.25 20.82 -1.42
N LEU A 49 -35.29 21.72 -1.20
CA LEU A 49 -34.08 21.42 -0.46
C LEU A 49 -34.34 21.50 1.04
N ASN A 50 -34.02 20.41 1.75
CA ASN A 50 -34.11 20.39 3.20
C ASN A 50 -32.87 21.04 3.84
N THR A 51 -32.92 22.36 4.06
CA THR A 51 -31.82 23.12 4.67
C THR A 51 -31.52 22.70 6.11
N LEU A 52 -32.50 22.16 6.84
CA LEU A 52 -32.32 21.66 8.21
C LEU A 52 -31.47 20.38 8.28
N LYS A 53 -31.54 19.52 7.25
CA LYS A 53 -30.71 18.32 7.14
C LYS A 53 -29.38 18.58 6.41
N THR A 54 -29.29 19.69 5.69
CA THR A 54 -28.08 20.05 4.96
C THR A 54 -27.05 20.59 5.93
N VAL A 55 -25.82 20.10 5.83
CA VAL A 55 -24.70 20.53 6.66
C VAL A 55 -23.50 20.81 5.77
N GLU A 56 -22.65 21.73 6.20
CA GLU A 56 -21.36 21.99 5.58
C GLU A 56 -20.26 21.37 6.44
N MET A 57 -19.28 20.69 5.82
CA MET A 57 -18.08 20.25 6.53
C MET A 57 -16.87 20.72 5.75
N ILE A 58 -16.02 21.51 6.40
CA ILE A 58 -14.78 22.04 5.81
C ILE A 58 -13.61 21.19 6.31
N VAL A 59 -12.81 20.66 5.39
CA VAL A 59 -11.58 19.91 5.70
C VAL A 59 -10.38 20.80 5.37
N ASP A 60 -9.76 21.36 6.41
CA ASP A 60 -8.58 22.22 6.28
C ASP A 60 -7.49 21.81 7.29
N PHE A 61 -6.28 21.56 6.78
CA PHE A 61 -5.11 21.16 7.58
C PHE A 61 -4.07 22.28 7.72
N ARG A 62 -4.37 23.49 7.22
CA ARG A 62 -3.50 24.66 7.42
C ARG A 62 -3.46 25.02 8.91
N ARG A 63 -2.30 25.50 9.38
CA ARG A 63 -2.14 25.96 10.77
C ARG A 63 -2.95 27.23 11.05
N ASN A 64 -3.01 28.11 10.05
CA ASN A 64 -3.75 29.36 10.08
C ASN A 64 -4.89 29.22 9.07
N THR A 65 -6.05 28.80 9.57
CA THR A 65 -7.26 28.63 8.75
C THR A 65 -7.93 29.99 8.58
N PRO A 66 -8.13 30.47 7.35
CA PRO A 66 -8.89 31.69 7.12
C PRO A 66 -10.35 31.46 7.54
N ALA A 67 -10.97 32.46 8.16
CA ALA A 67 -12.39 32.44 8.44
C ALA A 67 -13.16 32.52 7.12
N LEU A 68 -13.98 31.52 6.83
CA LEU A 68 -14.86 31.52 5.67
C LEU A 68 -16.24 32.07 6.07
N PRO A 69 -16.90 32.85 5.20
CA PRO A 69 -18.24 33.35 5.49
C PRO A 69 -19.25 32.19 5.54
N PRO A 70 -20.32 32.26 6.35
CA PRO A 70 -21.30 31.18 6.43
C PRO A 70 -21.92 30.87 5.07
N LEU A 71 -22.12 29.59 4.78
CA LEU A 71 -22.86 29.13 3.61
C LEU A 71 -24.35 29.42 3.79
N THR A 72 -24.99 29.97 2.76
CA THR A 72 -26.44 30.18 2.75
C THR A 72 -27.06 29.49 1.54
N ILE A 73 -28.18 28.80 1.75
CA ILE A 73 -28.99 28.16 0.71
C ILE A 73 -30.42 28.65 0.87
N MET A 74 -31.00 29.24 -0.18
CA MET A 74 -32.37 29.79 -0.15
C MET A 74 -32.60 30.73 1.04
N ASN A 75 -31.65 31.63 1.32
CA ASN A 75 -31.62 32.55 2.47
C ASN A 75 -31.57 31.89 3.86
N SER A 76 -31.36 30.58 3.94
CA SER A 76 -31.13 29.87 5.19
C SER A 76 -29.65 29.58 5.38
N THR A 77 -29.09 29.91 6.55
CA THR A 77 -27.71 29.58 6.89
C THR A 77 -27.57 28.08 7.12
N VAL A 78 -26.62 27.46 6.42
CA VAL A 78 -26.28 26.04 6.58
C VAL A 78 -25.31 25.89 7.75
N PRO A 79 -25.59 25.01 8.72
CA PRO A 79 -24.68 24.81 9.84
C PRO A 79 -23.40 24.08 9.39
N THR A 80 -22.25 24.62 9.81
CA THR A 80 -20.96 23.94 9.67
C THR A 80 -20.79 22.90 10.77
N VAL A 81 -20.33 21.70 10.43
CA VAL A 81 -20.16 20.57 11.36
C VAL A 81 -18.73 20.02 11.32
N ALA A 82 -18.25 19.55 12.47
CA ALA A 82 -16.94 18.91 12.58
C ALA A 82 -16.94 17.44 12.16
N SER A 83 -18.11 16.79 12.12
CA SER A 83 -18.27 15.44 11.60
C SER A 83 -19.70 15.23 11.13
N PHE A 84 -19.89 14.32 10.17
CA PHE A 84 -21.22 13.94 9.70
C PHE A 84 -21.24 12.49 9.24
N ARG A 85 -22.45 11.89 9.20
CA ARG A 85 -22.64 10.50 8.78
C ARG A 85 -23.06 10.44 7.32
N PHE A 86 -22.16 9.94 6.47
CA PHE A 86 -22.39 9.73 5.04
C PHE A 86 -22.58 8.25 4.72
N LEU A 87 -23.75 7.87 4.20
CA LEU A 87 -24.09 6.49 3.80
C LEU A 87 -23.71 5.44 4.87
N GLY A 88 -23.93 5.77 6.14
CA GLY A 88 -23.64 4.90 7.26
C GLY A 88 -22.24 5.03 7.88
N THR A 89 -21.33 5.79 7.26
CA THR A 89 -19.94 6.00 7.72
C THR A 89 -19.79 7.42 8.27
N THR A 90 -19.25 7.58 9.48
CA THR A 90 -18.98 8.93 10.01
C THR A 90 -17.64 9.44 9.50
N ILE A 91 -17.65 10.63 8.89
CA ILE A 91 -16.47 11.33 8.40
C ILE A 91 -16.27 12.56 9.28
N SER A 92 -15.06 12.75 9.78
CA SER A 92 -14.66 13.90 10.59
C SER A 92 -13.81 14.87 9.77
N GLN A 93 -13.88 16.16 10.10
CA GLN A 93 -13.13 17.23 9.43
C GLN A 93 -11.60 17.05 9.52
N ASP A 94 -11.12 16.38 10.56
CA ASP A 94 -9.70 16.06 10.76
C ASP A 94 -9.30 14.72 10.10
N LEU A 95 -10.23 14.09 9.40
CA LEU A 95 -10.11 12.78 8.75
C LEU A 95 -9.64 11.66 9.68
N LYS A 96 -9.84 11.81 10.98
CA LYS A 96 -9.70 10.71 11.93
C LYS A 96 -10.96 9.85 11.93
N TRP A 97 -10.78 8.60 12.33
CA TRP A 97 -11.81 7.56 12.26
C TRP A 97 -12.27 7.08 13.63
N ASP A 98 -11.75 7.64 14.72
CA ASP A 98 -12.07 7.28 16.10
C ASP A 98 -13.57 7.31 16.37
N THR A 99 -14.27 8.38 15.98
CA THR A 99 -15.72 8.54 16.19
C THR A 99 -16.51 7.45 15.45
N HIS A 100 -16.12 7.14 14.21
CA HIS A 100 -16.74 6.05 13.42
C HIS A 100 -16.45 4.67 14.01
N ILE A 101 -15.20 4.45 14.43
CA ILE A 101 -14.73 3.20 15.03
C ILE A 101 -15.44 2.94 16.36
N ASP A 102 -15.60 3.96 17.21
CA ASP A 102 -16.29 3.87 18.49
C ASP A 102 -17.76 3.48 18.30
N ALA A 103 -18.44 4.12 17.35
CA ALA A 103 -19.80 3.77 16.98
C ALA A 103 -19.91 2.33 16.42
N THR A 104 -18.93 1.91 15.63
CA THR A 104 -18.85 0.56 15.05
C THR A 104 -18.62 -0.50 16.13
N ILE A 105 -17.68 -0.26 17.05
CA ILE A 105 -17.40 -1.13 18.20
C ILE A 105 -18.65 -1.26 19.07
N LYS A 106 -19.33 -0.15 19.40
CA LYS A 106 -20.55 -0.16 20.21
C LYS A 106 -21.64 -1.04 19.59
N LYS A 107 -21.86 -0.93 18.28
CA LYS A 107 -22.80 -1.79 17.54
C LYS A 107 -22.38 -3.26 17.56
N ALA A 108 -21.11 -3.55 17.33
CA ALA A 108 -20.60 -4.92 17.36
C ALA A 108 -20.67 -5.53 18.78
N GLN A 109 -20.46 -4.74 19.84
CA GLN A 109 -20.60 -5.16 21.24
C GLN A 109 -22.03 -5.56 21.59
N GLN A 110 -23.01 -4.78 21.13
CA GLN A 110 -24.43 -5.14 21.28
C GLN A 110 -24.73 -6.49 20.60
N ARG A 111 -24.13 -6.76 19.44
CA ARG A 111 -24.33 -8.01 18.71
C ARG A 111 -23.59 -9.21 19.32
N LEU A 112 -22.45 -8.99 19.98
CA LEU A 112 -21.76 -10.02 20.75
C LEU A 112 -22.62 -10.57 21.90
N TYR A 113 -23.54 -9.78 22.46
CA TYR A 113 -24.47 -10.28 23.47
C TYR A 113 -25.29 -11.46 22.93
N PHE A 114 -25.86 -11.33 21.74
CA PHE A 114 -26.64 -12.40 21.11
C PHE A 114 -25.77 -13.63 20.81
N LEU A 115 -24.53 -13.44 20.34
CA LEU A 115 -23.60 -14.56 20.15
C LEU A 115 -23.35 -15.34 21.46
N ARG A 116 -23.20 -14.63 22.60
CA ARG A 116 -23.08 -15.28 23.92
C ARG A 116 -24.34 -16.05 24.30
N GLN A 117 -25.52 -15.51 24.02
CA GLN A 117 -26.78 -16.21 24.29
C GLN A 117 -26.90 -17.48 23.46
N LEU A 118 -26.62 -17.39 22.15
CA LEU A 118 -26.64 -18.56 21.27
C LEU A 118 -25.67 -19.66 21.74
N ARG A 119 -24.48 -19.28 22.22
CA ARG A 119 -23.55 -20.24 22.82
C ARG A 119 -24.12 -20.90 24.08
N LYS A 120 -24.83 -20.15 24.94
CA LYS A 120 -25.49 -20.70 26.14
C LYS A 120 -26.59 -21.71 25.81
N PHE A 121 -27.27 -21.53 24.69
CA PHE A 121 -28.26 -22.50 24.18
C PHE A 121 -27.61 -23.71 23.48
N ASN A 122 -26.29 -23.87 23.59
CA ASN A 122 -25.53 -24.99 23.03
C ASN A 122 -25.70 -25.16 21.51
N LEU A 123 -25.83 -24.03 20.77
CA LEU A 123 -25.85 -24.11 19.31
C LEU A 123 -24.52 -24.69 18.78
N PRO A 124 -24.58 -25.49 17.70
CA PRO A 124 -23.39 -25.98 17.01
C PRO A 124 -22.44 -24.86 16.62
N GLN A 125 -21.13 -25.14 16.68
CA GLN A 125 -20.07 -24.17 16.39
C GLN A 125 -20.23 -23.53 15.00
N GLU A 126 -20.56 -24.33 13.99
CA GLU A 126 -20.83 -23.88 12.61
C GLU A 126 -21.91 -22.78 12.54
N LEU A 127 -23.01 -22.93 13.28
CA LEU A 127 -24.07 -21.92 13.31
C LEU A 127 -23.61 -20.63 13.98
N LEU A 128 -22.74 -20.73 14.99
CA LEU A 128 -22.17 -19.56 15.65
C LEU A 128 -21.20 -18.80 14.74
N ILE A 129 -20.43 -19.51 13.91
CA ILE A 129 -19.56 -18.90 12.88
C ILE A 129 -20.43 -18.16 11.85
N HIS A 130 -21.47 -18.81 11.32
CA HIS A 130 -22.40 -18.15 10.39
C HIS A 130 -23.07 -16.92 11.00
N PHE A 131 -23.52 -17.02 12.26
CA PHE A 131 -24.07 -15.87 12.98
C PHE A 131 -23.05 -14.74 13.12
N TYR A 132 -21.80 -15.06 13.48
CA TYR A 132 -20.73 -14.06 13.58
C TYR A 132 -20.52 -13.35 12.23
N SER A 133 -20.34 -14.09 11.14
CA SER A 133 -20.09 -13.49 9.82
C SER A 133 -21.26 -12.63 9.35
N ALA A 134 -22.50 -13.12 9.52
CA ALA A 134 -23.69 -12.40 9.09
C ALA A 134 -23.98 -11.16 9.95
N VAL A 135 -23.76 -11.23 11.27
CA VAL A 135 -24.27 -10.24 12.21
C VAL A 135 -23.18 -9.36 12.78
N ILE A 136 -22.02 -9.87 13.17
CA ILE A 136 -20.96 -9.09 13.82
C ILE A 136 -19.93 -8.62 12.80
N GLU A 137 -19.39 -9.53 12.01
CA GLU A 137 -18.39 -9.23 10.98
C GLU A 137 -18.94 -8.24 9.95
N SER A 138 -20.21 -8.38 9.56
CA SER A 138 -20.88 -7.44 8.64
C SER A 138 -20.84 -5.98 9.13
N VAL A 139 -20.99 -5.75 10.44
CA VAL A 139 -20.84 -4.40 11.04
C VAL A 139 -19.40 -3.95 10.98
N LEU A 140 -18.48 -4.78 11.46
CA LEU A 140 -17.06 -4.45 11.51
C LEU A 140 -16.50 -4.18 10.12
N CYS A 141 -17.04 -4.85 9.10
CA CYS A 141 -16.58 -4.74 7.72
C CYS A 141 -17.40 -3.78 6.85
N THR A 142 -18.42 -3.11 7.41
CA THR A 142 -19.18 -2.10 6.67
C THR A 142 -18.23 -0.98 6.26
N SER A 143 -18.19 -0.69 4.95
CA SER A 143 -17.30 0.30 4.32
C SER A 143 -15.82 0.22 4.73
N ILE A 144 -15.35 -0.95 5.17
CA ILE A 144 -14.01 -1.13 5.79
C ILE A 144 -12.85 -0.68 4.88
N THR A 145 -13.03 -0.77 3.56
CA THR A 145 -12.04 -0.31 2.57
C THR A 145 -11.81 1.21 2.60
N VAL A 146 -12.71 1.97 3.21
CA VAL A 146 -12.66 3.44 3.27
C VAL A 146 -11.84 3.91 4.47
N TRP A 147 -12.06 3.32 5.64
CA TRP A 147 -11.60 3.89 6.90
C TRP A 147 -10.51 3.06 7.59
N PHE A 148 -10.49 1.74 7.40
CA PHE A 148 -9.60 0.87 8.20
C PHE A 148 -8.12 1.09 7.90
N GLY A 149 -7.76 1.29 6.63
CA GLY A 149 -6.37 1.58 6.24
C GLY A 149 -5.80 2.89 6.82
N SER A 150 -6.66 3.79 7.29
CA SER A 150 -6.29 5.05 7.92
C SER A 150 -6.51 5.06 9.43
N ALA A 151 -6.94 3.94 10.01
CA ALA A 151 -7.08 3.80 11.46
C ALA A 151 -5.72 3.73 12.14
N THR A 152 -5.65 4.16 13.40
CA THR A 152 -4.40 4.05 14.18
C THR A 152 -4.11 2.59 14.56
N LYS A 153 -2.84 2.26 14.82
CA LYS A 153 -2.47 0.94 15.39
C LYS A 153 -3.22 0.65 16.70
N SER A 154 -3.60 1.67 17.46
CA SER A 154 -4.41 1.52 18.67
C SER A 154 -5.83 1.09 18.32
N ASP A 155 -6.47 1.78 17.38
CA ASP A 155 -7.84 1.46 16.96
C ASP A 155 -7.96 0.11 16.26
N MET A 156 -6.99 -0.25 15.43
CA MET A 156 -6.89 -1.59 14.84
C MET A 156 -6.85 -2.67 15.93
N ARG A 157 -6.07 -2.47 17.01
CA ARG A 157 -6.06 -3.39 18.16
C ARG A 157 -7.41 -3.42 18.88
N ARG A 158 -8.06 -2.27 19.08
CA ARG A 158 -9.39 -2.19 19.71
C ARG A 158 -10.44 -2.98 18.92
N LEU A 159 -10.45 -2.84 17.60
CA LEU A 159 -11.32 -3.58 16.70
C LEU A 159 -11.01 -5.09 16.70
N GLN A 160 -9.73 -5.47 16.62
CA GLN A 160 -9.33 -6.89 16.63
C GLN A 160 -9.72 -7.59 17.95
N ARG A 161 -9.82 -6.87 19.09
CA ARG A 161 -10.34 -7.44 20.35
C ARG A 161 -11.78 -7.93 20.22
N MET A 162 -12.58 -7.35 19.33
CA MET A 162 -13.95 -7.80 19.07
C MET A 162 -13.95 -9.19 18.43
N VAL A 163 -13.12 -9.38 17.40
CA VAL A 163 -12.92 -10.68 16.75
C VAL A 163 -12.42 -11.71 17.77
N ARG A 164 -11.36 -11.39 18.53
CA ARG A 164 -10.83 -12.28 19.57
C ARG A 164 -11.84 -12.65 20.65
N THR A 165 -12.81 -11.78 20.91
CA THR A 165 -13.89 -12.08 21.85
C THR A 165 -14.88 -13.05 21.24
N ALA A 166 -15.23 -12.89 19.97
CA ALA A 166 -16.05 -13.86 19.24
C ALA A 166 -15.36 -15.22 19.14
N GLU A 167 -14.06 -15.27 18.79
CA GLU A 167 -13.26 -16.51 18.73
C GLU A 167 -13.36 -17.30 20.03
N ARG A 168 -13.19 -16.63 21.18
CA ARG A 168 -13.31 -17.28 22.50
C ARG A 168 -14.71 -17.79 22.81
N ILE A 169 -15.76 -17.10 22.37
CA ILE A 169 -17.16 -17.53 22.60
C ILE A 169 -17.49 -18.75 21.71
N ILE A 170 -17.03 -18.74 20.47
CA ILE A 170 -17.29 -19.77 19.47
C ILE A 170 -16.42 -21.00 19.70
N GLY A 171 -15.17 -20.80 20.16
CA GLY A 171 -14.17 -21.86 20.28
C GLY A 171 -13.52 -22.24 18.95
N ALA A 172 -13.49 -21.33 17.97
CA ALA A 172 -12.88 -21.53 16.66
C ALA A 172 -12.08 -20.29 16.23
N PRO A 173 -11.02 -20.45 15.42
CA PRO A 173 -10.32 -19.33 14.82
C PRO A 173 -11.24 -18.58 13.86
N LEU A 174 -11.14 -17.25 13.83
CA LEU A 174 -11.86 -16.40 12.89
C LEU A 174 -10.87 -15.55 12.08
N PRO A 175 -11.20 -15.17 10.84
CA PRO A 175 -10.35 -14.28 10.06
C PRO A 175 -10.07 -12.97 10.80
N THR A 176 -8.83 -12.50 10.74
CA THR A 176 -8.48 -11.21 11.34
C THR A 176 -9.10 -10.06 10.54
N LEU A 177 -9.34 -8.91 11.18
CA LEU A 177 -9.84 -7.75 10.45
C LEU A 177 -8.84 -7.25 9.40
N GLN A 178 -7.54 -7.49 9.61
CA GLN A 178 -6.51 -7.17 8.62
C GLN A 178 -6.66 -8.04 7.37
N GLU A 179 -6.87 -9.35 7.51
CA GLU A 179 -7.13 -10.27 6.39
C GLU A 179 -8.41 -9.86 5.64
N LEU A 180 -9.50 -9.64 6.37
CA LEU A 180 -10.78 -9.24 5.77
C LEU A 180 -10.68 -7.90 5.03
N TYR A 181 -9.99 -6.91 5.62
CA TYR A 181 -9.72 -5.64 4.97
C TYR A 181 -8.90 -5.82 3.69
N THR A 182 -7.78 -6.56 3.77
CA THR A 182 -6.86 -6.77 2.64
C THR A 182 -7.57 -7.48 1.49
N SER A 183 -8.33 -8.54 1.79
CA SER A 183 -9.14 -9.28 0.82
C SER A 183 -10.18 -8.37 0.14
N ARG A 184 -10.90 -7.55 0.91
CA ARG A 184 -11.93 -6.63 0.37
C ARG A 184 -11.33 -5.50 -0.46
N VAL A 185 -10.22 -4.90 -0.03
CA VAL A 185 -9.50 -3.87 -0.80
C VAL A 185 -9.02 -4.45 -2.12
N ARG A 186 -8.42 -5.65 -2.10
CA ARG A 186 -7.94 -6.32 -3.30
C ARG A 186 -9.05 -6.64 -4.28
N LYS A 187 -10.14 -7.26 -3.81
CA LYS A 187 -11.33 -7.54 -4.64
C LYS A 187 -11.90 -6.26 -5.24
N ARG A 188 -11.96 -5.17 -4.48
CA ARG A 188 -12.43 -3.87 -4.99
C ARG A 188 -11.48 -3.29 -6.03
N ALA A 189 -10.17 -3.32 -5.79
CA ALA A 189 -9.17 -2.84 -6.75
C ALA A 189 -9.27 -3.61 -8.08
N LEU A 190 -9.33 -4.94 -8.02
CA LEU A 190 -9.50 -5.78 -9.21
C LEU A 190 -10.75 -5.42 -10.01
N LYS A 191 -11.90 -5.21 -9.34
CA LYS A 191 -13.13 -4.78 -10.01
C LYS A 191 -12.97 -3.43 -10.72
N ILE A 192 -12.25 -2.49 -10.12
CA ILE A 192 -12.00 -1.18 -10.73
C ILE A 192 -11.05 -1.30 -11.92
N THR A 193 -9.99 -2.09 -11.80
CA THR A 193 -9.04 -2.33 -12.90
C THR A 193 -9.70 -3.03 -14.08
N LEU A 194 -10.63 -3.95 -13.84
CA LEU A 194 -11.34 -4.69 -14.89
C LEU A 194 -12.50 -3.91 -15.53
N ASP A 195 -12.87 -2.75 -15.00
CA ASP A 195 -13.96 -1.91 -15.51
C ASP A 195 -13.42 -0.56 -16.01
N PRO A 196 -13.16 -0.42 -17.32
CA PRO A 196 -12.70 0.84 -17.91
C PRO A 196 -13.67 2.01 -17.73
N SER A 197 -14.96 1.75 -17.49
CA SER A 197 -15.97 2.78 -17.26
C SER A 197 -15.98 3.29 -15.81
N HIS A 198 -15.32 2.59 -14.90
CA HIS A 198 -15.28 2.96 -13.50
C HIS A 198 -14.49 4.28 -13.33
N PRO A 199 -14.99 5.28 -12.58
CA PRO A 199 -14.34 6.58 -12.45
C PRO A 199 -12.94 6.53 -11.80
N GLY A 200 -12.67 5.48 -11.03
CA GLY A 200 -11.36 5.20 -10.45
C GLY A 200 -10.43 4.34 -11.33
N HIS A 201 -10.86 3.90 -12.52
CA HIS A 201 -10.05 3.04 -13.39
C HIS A 201 -8.70 3.68 -13.75
N ILE A 202 -8.73 4.98 -14.04
CA ILE A 202 -7.55 5.82 -14.32
C ILE A 202 -6.49 5.83 -13.19
N LEU A 203 -6.84 5.34 -12.00
CA LEU A 203 -5.90 5.22 -10.88
C LEU A 203 -5.04 3.95 -10.95
N PHE A 204 -5.40 3.03 -11.85
CA PHE A 204 -4.76 1.75 -12.05
C PHE A 204 -4.08 1.67 -13.42
N ASP A 205 -3.52 2.78 -13.89
CA ASP A 205 -2.67 2.80 -15.08
C ASP A 205 -1.34 2.13 -14.77
N LEU A 206 -0.95 1.11 -15.53
CA LEU A 206 0.37 0.51 -15.40
C LEU A 206 1.45 1.48 -15.91
N LEU A 207 2.60 1.51 -15.24
CA LEU A 207 3.81 2.12 -15.75
C LEU A 207 4.28 1.36 -17.00
N PRO A 208 5.11 1.97 -17.89
CA PRO A 208 5.58 1.34 -19.12
C PRO A 208 6.25 -0.03 -18.92
N SER A 209 6.80 -0.30 -17.73
CA SER A 209 7.37 -1.61 -17.37
C SER A 209 6.33 -2.73 -17.20
N GLY A 210 5.03 -2.42 -17.15
CA GLY A 210 3.94 -3.37 -16.91
C GLY A 210 3.88 -3.93 -15.48
N ARG A 211 4.79 -3.55 -14.59
CA ARG A 211 4.98 -4.18 -13.27
C ARG A 211 4.33 -3.45 -12.10
N ARG A 212 4.05 -2.15 -12.26
CA ARG A 212 3.57 -1.28 -11.17
C ARG A 212 2.49 -0.37 -11.70
N TYR A 213 1.46 -0.15 -10.88
CA TYR A 213 0.49 0.90 -11.13
C TYR A 213 1.09 2.27 -10.82
N ARG A 214 0.62 3.29 -11.54
CA ARG A 214 0.95 4.68 -11.31
C ARG A 214 0.39 5.07 -9.93
N ALA A 215 1.29 5.28 -8.97
CA ALA A 215 0.90 5.83 -7.69
C ALA A 215 0.40 7.27 -7.87
N ALA A 216 -0.61 7.67 -7.09
CA ALA A 216 -1.03 9.06 -7.01
C ALA A 216 0.19 9.93 -6.67
N ASN A 217 0.46 10.97 -7.47
CA ASN A 217 1.59 11.86 -7.25
C ASN A 217 1.34 12.66 -5.96
N THR A 218 2.08 12.37 -4.89
CA THR A 218 1.97 13.10 -3.63
C THR A 218 3.20 13.98 -3.41
N ARG A 219 3.01 15.29 -3.18
CA ARG A 219 4.11 16.24 -2.90
C ARG A 219 4.82 15.97 -1.57
N THR A 220 4.24 15.17 -0.67
CA THR A 220 4.82 14.84 0.64
C THR A 220 5.36 13.42 0.67
N ALA A 221 6.60 13.25 1.16
CA ALA A 221 7.24 11.94 1.31
C ALA A 221 6.47 11.00 2.26
N ARG A 222 5.57 11.54 3.10
CA ARG A 222 4.70 10.82 4.05
C ARG A 222 3.79 9.79 3.37
N HIS A 223 3.51 9.94 2.07
CA HIS A 223 2.64 9.06 1.29
C HIS A 223 3.37 8.21 0.25
N LYS A 224 4.71 8.31 0.14
CA LYS A 224 5.51 7.50 -0.81
C LYS A 224 5.47 5.99 -0.49
N ASN A 225 5.15 5.61 0.75
CA ASN A 225 5.15 4.22 1.23
C ASN A 225 3.75 3.56 1.26
N ILE A 226 2.78 4.06 0.49
CA ILE A 226 1.38 3.56 0.51
C ILE A 226 1.18 2.33 -0.41
N GLY A 227 2.17 1.99 -1.23
CA GLY A 227 2.17 0.78 -2.06
C GLY A 227 3.23 -0.23 -1.59
N PRO A 228 3.07 -1.51 -1.95
CA PRO A 228 4.13 -2.49 -1.74
C PRO A 228 5.38 -2.09 -2.54
N THR A 229 6.53 -2.12 -1.89
CA THR A 229 7.82 -1.78 -2.48
C THR A 229 8.63 -3.05 -2.67
N ALA A 230 9.05 -3.32 -3.91
CA ALA A 230 9.91 -4.46 -4.22
C ALA A 230 11.31 -4.27 -3.59
N PRO A 231 12.02 -5.37 -3.27
CA PRO A 231 13.33 -5.28 -2.63
C PRO A 231 14.37 -4.80 -3.63
N SER A 232 15.33 -4.01 -3.15
CA SER A 232 16.61 -3.83 -3.82
C SER A 232 17.53 -4.97 -3.38
N VAL A 233 18.03 -5.74 -4.35
CA VAL A 233 18.89 -6.90 -4.11
C VAL A 233 20.31 -6.57 -4.52
N SER A 234 21.27 -6.74 -3.61
CA SER A 234 22.70 -6.64 -3.90
C SER A 234 23.40 -7.94 -3.50
N LEU A 235 24.10 -8.55 -4.44
CA LEU A 235 24.85 -9.78 -4.25
C LEU A 235 26.34 -9.46 -4.17
N LEU A 236 27.00 -9.89 -3.10
CA LEU A 236 28.41 -9.64 -2.85
C LEU A 236 29.20 -10.95 -2.99
N PRO A 237 30.33 -10.92 -3.73
CA PRO A 237 31.19 -12.10 -3.91
C PRO A 237 31.93 -12.46 -2.61
N PRO A 238 32.52 -13.67 -2.55
CA PRO A 238 33.36 -14.07 -1.43
C PRO A 238 34.56 -13.12 -1.25
N SER A 239 34.93 -12.88 0.01
CA SER A 239 36.15 -12.12 0.32
C SER A 239 37.39 -12.91 -0.15
N PRO A 240 38.39 -12.26 -0.77
CA PRO A 240 39.65 -12.91 -1.16
C PRO A 240 40.37 -13.63 0.00
N LEU A 241 40.28 -13.07 1.23
CA LEU A 241 40.85 -13.66 2.44
C LEU A 241 40.13 -14.95 2.86
N GLN A 242 38.85 -15.07 2.57
CA GLN A 242 38.08 -16.27 2.90
C GLN A 242 38.34 -17.41 1.92
N LEU A 243 38.60 -17.07 0.65
CA LEU A 243 39.00 -18.03 -0.37
C LEU A 243 40.37 -18.67 -0.09
N SER A 244 41.25 -18.02 0.68
CA SER A 244 42.48 -18.66 1.18
C SER A 244 42.24 -19.69 2.28
N GLU A 245 41.11 -19.63 2.98
CA GLU A 245 40.72 -20.56 4.06
C GLU A 245 39.92 -21.78 3.55
N GLY A 246 39.73 -21.90 2.23
CA GLY A 246 39.05 -23.04 1.61
C GLY A 246 37.52 -22.93 1.54
N LEU A 247 36.94 -21.78 1.89
CA LEU A 247 35.51 -21.52 1.86
C LEU A 247 35.17 -20.31 0.99
N ALA A 248 34.00 -20.35 0.35
CA ALA A 248 33.44 -19.25 -0.44
C ALA A 248 32.06 -18.87 0.12
N SER A 249 31.92 -17.70 0.74
CA SER A 249 30.62 -17.20 1.22
C SER A 249 30.11 -16.06 0.34
N LEU A 250 28.93 -16.25 -0.24
CA LEU A 250 28.20 -15.24 -1.00
C LEU A 250 27.18 -14.55 -0.10
N LEU A 251 27.09 -13.23 -0.15
CA LEU A 251 26.15 -12.45 0.66
C LEU A 251 25.10 -11.76 -0.23
N CYS A 252 23.84 -12.09 -0.03
CA CYS A 252 22.68 -11.42 -0.63
C CYS A 252 22.06 -10.46 0.39
N LEU A 253 22.06 -9.17 0.09
CA LEU A 253 21.43 -8.14 0.90
C LEU A 253 20.15 -7.66 0.21
N LEU A 254 19.04 -7.72 0.95
CA LEU A 254 17.74 -7.20 0.56
C LEU A 254 17.46 -5.94 1.38
N SER A 255 17.06 -4.86 0.72
CA SER A 255 16.71 -3.62 1.39
C SER A 255 15.55 -2.90 0.72
N GLY A 256 14.89 -2.01 1.45
CA GLY A 256 13.93 -1.08 0.86
C GLY A 256 12.53 -1.65 0.59
N TYR A 257 12.18 -2.85 1.08
CA TYR A 257 10.91 -3.50 0.73
C TYR A 257 9.82 -3.35 1.77
N SER A 258 8.57 -3.53 1.33
CA SER A 258 7.36 -3.55 2.18
C SER A 258 6.22 -4.26 1.44
N PRO A 259 5.38 -5.10 2.09
CA PRO A 259 5.39 -5.45 3.52
C PRO A 259 6.49 -6.48 3.88
N GLN A 260 6.59 -6.83 5.17
CA GLN A 260 7.48 -7.90 5.66
C GLN A 260 7.16 -9.27 5.04
N GLY A 261 8.16 -10.17 4.98
CA GLY A 261 7.99 -11.54 4.47
C GLY A 261 8.75 -11.86 3.20
N ALA A 262 9.86 -11.16 2.90
CA ALA A 262 10.68 -11.50 1.74
C ALA A 262 11.39 -12.85 1.95
N LEU A 263 11.38 -13.71 0.93
CA LEU A 263 12.11 -14.99 0.95
C LEU A 263 13.31 -14.91 0.00
N VAL A 264 14.40 -15.54 0.42
CA VAL A 264 15.61 -15.69 -0.38
C VAL A 264 15.80 -17.17 -0.64
N SER A 265 15.90 -17.53 -1.92
CA SER A 265 16.28 -18.87 -2.37
C SER A 265 17.59 -18.78 -3.14
N TRP A 266 18.48 -19.74 -2.89
CA TRP A 266 19.74 -19.87 -3.61
C TRP A 266 19.62 -21.02 -4.60
N THR A 267 20.10 -20.82 -5.81
CA THR A 267 20.18 -21.86 -6.83
C THR A 267 21.59 -21.94 -7.39
N VAL A 268 22.11 -23.15 -7.49
CA VAL A 268 23.39 -23.46 -8.16
C VAL A 268 23.02 -24.40 -9.31
N ASP A 269 23.41 -24.04 -10.53
CA ASP A 269 23.13 -24.81 -11.76
C ASP A 269 21.64 -25.15 -11.92
N GLY A 270 20.78 -24.16 -11.64
CA GLY A 270 19.32 -24.29 -11.72
C GLY A 270 18.66 -25.11 -10.60
N SER A 271 19.44 -25.68 -9.67
CA SER A 271 18.94 -26.49 -8.55
C SER A 271 18.94 -25.71 -7.23
N GLU A 272 17.84 -25.76 -6.48
CA GLU A 272 17.71 -25.07 -5.18
C GLU A 272 18.67 -25.66 -4.14
N VAL A 273 19.49 -24.80 -3.53
CA VAL A 273 20.45 -25.17 -2.47
C VAL A 273 19.97 -24.65 -1.13
N LYS A 274 19.88 -25.56 -0.15
CA LYS A 274 19.53 -25.24 1.25
C LYS A 274 20.70 -25.43 2.22
N ASN A 275 21.64 -26.30 1.87
CA ASN A 275 22.83 -26.56 2.68
C ASN A 275 23.78 -25.36 2.60
N GLY A 276 24.28 -24.92 3.75
CA GLY A 276 25.19 -23.76 3.82
C GLY A 276 24.50 -22.40 3.71
N VAL A 277 23.16 -22.35 3.65
CA VAL A 277 22.39 -21.10 3.62
C VAL A 277 22.04 -20.63 5.03
N LEU A 278 22.41 -19.40 5.36
CA LEU A 278 22.06 -18.72 6.60
C LEU A 278 21.31 -17.43 6.27
N THR A 279 20.12 -17.23 6.83
CA THR A 279 19.28 -16.05 6.55
C THR A 279 18.99 -15.28 7.84
N SER A 280 19.18 -13.97 7.82
CA SER A 280 18.97 -13.09 8.97
C SER A 280 17.47 -12.88 9.26
N VAL A 281 17.18 -12.43 10.49
CA VAL A 281 15.85 -11.88 10.81
C VAL A 281 15.63 -10.59 9.99
N GLU A 282 14.37 -10.27 9.74
CA GLU A 282 13.99 -9.01 9.09
C GLU A 282 14.16 -7.83 10.04
N GLU A 283 14.83 -6.78 9.58
CA GLU A 283 14.97 -5.51 10.29
C GLU A 283 13.99 -4.49 9.73
N GLU A 284 13.25 -3.81 10.61
CA GLU A 284 12.32 -2.73 10.23
C GLU A 284 12.95 -1.37 10.55
N LYS A 285 13.04 -0.49 9.54
CA LYS A 285 13.41 0.92 9.73
C LYS A 285 12.47 1.83 8.94
N SER A 286 11.76 2.70 9.66
CA SER A 286 10.90 3.72 9.07
C SER A 286 9.84 3.18 8.09
N GLY A 287 9.31 1.97 8.33
CA GLY A 287 8.30 1.33 7.49
C GLY A 287 8.82 0.62 6.24
N SER A 288 10.15 0.46 6.14
CA SER A 288 10.82 -0.40 5.16
C SER A 288 11.54 -1.53 5.88
N PHE A 289 11.65 -2.68 5.21
CA PHE A 289 12.31 -3.87 5.70
C PHE A 289 13.64 -4.13 4.97
N SER A 290 14.56 -4.78 5.67
CA SER A 290 15.82 -5.30 5.14
C SER A 290 16.15 -6.67 5.75
N ARG A 291 16.91 -7.47 5.02
CA ARG A 291 17.36 -8.81 5.44
C ARG A 291 18.62 -9.20 4.66
N SER A 292 19.51 -9.97 5.26
CA SER A 292 20.62 -10.62 4.56
C SER A 292 20.46 -12.14 4.51
N SER A 293 21.03 -12.75 3.48
CA SER A 293 21.17 -14.21 3.36
C SER A 293 22.57 -14.52 2.85
N THR A 294 23.21 -15.52 3.42
CA THR A 294 24.57 -15.94 3.07
C THR A 294 24.55 -17.40 2.63
N LEU A 295 25.17 -17.71 1.49
CA LEU A 295 25.43 -19.09 1.05
C LEU A 295 26.93 -19.37 1.16
N THR A 296 27.30 -20.43 1.89
CA THR A 296 28.69 -20.88 1.99
C THR A 296 28.91 -22.18 1.23
N LEU A 297 29.88 -22.17 0.32
CA LEU A 297 30.34 -23.31 -0.49
C LEU A 297 31.81 -23.63 -0.17
N SER A 298 32.26 -24.83 -0.55
CA SER A 298 33.70 -25.12 -0.55
C SER A 298 34.39 -24.40 -1.70
N LYS A 299 35.66 -24.04 -1.50
CA LYS A 299 36.51 -23.43 -2.53
C LYS A 299 36.54 -24.27 -3.80
N ASP A 300 36.72 -25.59 -3.68
CA ASP A 300 36.75 -26.50 -4.84
C ASP A 300 35.44 -26.50 -5.63
N HIS A 301 34.29 -26.30 -4.97
CA HIS A 301 32.99 -26.21 -5.65
C HIS A 301 32.85 -24.85 -6.34
N TRP A 302 33.29 -23.77 -5.69
CA TRP A 302 33.31 -22.42 -6.26
C TRP A 302 34.26 -22.29 -7.46
N GLU A 303 35.43 -22.94 -7.42
CA GLU A 303 36.47 -22.87 -8.45
C GLU A 303 36.24 -23.82 -9.64
N LYS A 304 35.39 -24.85 -9.50
CA LYS A 304 35.02 -25.80 -10.56
C LYS A 304 34.11 -25.23 -11.66
N GLY A 305 33.65 -23.99 -11.54
CA GLY A 305 32.49 -23.44 -12.26
C GLY A 305 32.51 -23.56 -13.78
N GLU A 306 31.68 -24.46 -14.31
CA GLU A 306 30.77 -24.12 -15.40
C GLU A 306 29.43 -23.75 -14.77
N GLU A 307 28.85 -22.65 -15.24
CA GLU A 307 27.51 -22.15 -14.90
C GLU A 307 27.31 -21.39 -13.57
N PHE A 308 26.29 -20.54 -13.62
CA PHE A 308 26.14 -19.33 -12.83
C PHE A 308 25.47 -19.62 -11.48
N ILE A 309 25.95 -19.01 -10.39
CA ILE A 309 25.21 -19.03 -9.12
C ILE A 309 24.14 -17.95 -9.17
N TYR A 310 22.88 -18.37 -9.25
CA TYR A 310 21.74 -17.48 -9.24
C TYR A 310 21.21 -17.37 -7.81
N ALA A 311 21.29 -16.17 -7.24
CA ALA A 311 20.45 -15.81 -6.10
C ALA A 311 19.08 -15.40 -6.65
N ALA A 312 18.04 -16.14 -6.27
CA ALA A 312 16.68 -15.89 -6.70
C ALA A 312 15.88 -15.40 -5.48
N CYS A 313 15.55 -14.11 -5.44
CA CYS A 313 14.73 -13.54 -4.38
C CYS A 313 13.27 -13.44 -4.82
N GLY A 314 12.37 -14.00 -4.02
CA GLY A 314 10.92 -13.89 -4.21
C GLY A 314 10.27 -13.35 -2.95
N ILE A 315 9.53 -12.24 -3.06
CA ILE A 315 8.57 -11.89 -2.01
C ILE A 315 7.32 -12.74 -2.25
N ASN A 316 7.15 -13.78 -1.45
CA ASN A 316 5.86 -14.40 -1.29
C ASN A 316 5.12 -13.67 -0.17
N VAL A 317 4.10 -12.89 -0.52
CA VAL A 317 3.08 -12.51 0.46
C VAL A 317 2.25 -13.76 0.72
N CYS A 318 2.76 -14.65 1.55
CA CYS A 318 2.01 -15.80 2.03
C CYS A 318 0.98 -15.29 3.02
N ASP A 319 -0.29 -15.29 2.59
CA ASP A 319 -1.43 -15.44 3.50
C ASP A 319 -1.17 -16.72 4.31
N ARG A 320 -0.88 -16.61 5.60
CA ARG A 320 -0.88 -17.78 6.49
C ARG A 320 -2.33 -18.15 6.78
N GLY A 321 -3.01 -18.71 5.78
CA GLY A 321 -4.34 -19.25 5.98
C GLY A 321 -5.17 -19.30 4.72
N GLU A 322 -4.79 -20.09 3.71
CA GLU A 322 -5.75 -20.62 2.74
C GLU A 322 -5.15 -21.86 2.06
N ARG A 323 -5.58 -23.04 2.54
CA ARG A 323 -5.50 -24.30 1.78
C ARG A 323 -6.79 -24.37 0.97
N ASP A 324 -6.84 -23.63 -0.13
CA ASP A 324 -7.79 -23.92 -1.21
C ASP A 324 -7.06 -23.86 -2.55
N SER A 325 -6.82 -25.06 -3.07
CA SER A 325 -6.28 -25.33 -4.38
C SER A 325 -7.34 -25.01 -5.43
N ASN A 326 -7.35 -23.76 -5.94
CA ASN A 326 -7.75 -23.42 -7.32
C ASN A 326 -7.67 -21.92 -7.68
N ASP A 327 -6.82 -21.12 -7.03
CA ASP A 327 -6.64 -19.70 -7.40
C ASP A 327 -5.23 -19.44 -7.99
N LEU A 328 -5.06 -19.79 -9.27
CA LEU A 328 -3.80 -19.62 -10.02
C LEU A 328 -3.63 -18.23 -10.64
N LEU A 329 -4.55 -17.28 -10.43
CA LEU A 329 -4.47 -15.96 -11.04
C LEU A 329 -4.64 -14.87 -10.00
N SER A 330 -3.50 -14.53 -9.38
CA SER A 330 -3.10 -13.24 -8.80
C SER A 330 -2.35 -13.50 -7.50
N ARG A 331 -1.13 -14.02 -7.57
CA ARG A 331 -0.11 -13.72 -6.57
C ARG A 331 0.66 -12.52 -7.09
N PRO A 332 0.99 -11.48 -6.30
CA PRO A 332 2.03 -10.56 -6.71
C PRO A 332 3.35 -11.35 -6.73
N HIS A 333 3.59 -12.09 -7.81
CA HIS A 333 4.89 -12.63 -8.13
C HIS A 333 5.72 -11.43 -8.56
N TYR A 334 6.56 -10.95 -7.65
CA TYR A 334 7.66 -10.10 -8.07
C TYR A 334 8.60 -11.00 -8.88
N PRO A 335 8.98 -10.60 -10.11
CA PRO A 335 9.86 -11.41 -10.94
C PRO A 335 11.16 -11.69 -10.16
N LEU A 336 11.64 -12.92 -10.24
CA LEU A 336 12.97 -13.30 -9.74
C LEU A 336 13.99 -12.34 -10.36
N GLN A 337 14.56 -11.46 -9.54
CA GLN A 337 15.76 -10.73 -9.94
C GLN A 337 16.93 -11.67 -9.69
N GLY A 338 17.37 -12.37 -10.74
CA GLY A 338 18.63 -13.09 -10.75
C GLY A 338 19.76 -12.11 -11.06
N LEU A 339 20.77 -12.05 -10.19
CA LEU A 339 22.05 -11.42 -10.50
C LEU A 339 23.08 -12.53 -10.71
N ALA A 340 23.70 -12.57 -11.89
CA ALA A 340 24.81 -13.47 -12.19
C ALA A 340 26.13 -12.82 -11.75
N ILE A 341 26.96 -13.56 -11.00
CA ILE A 341 28.35 -13.14 -10.73
C ILE A 341 29.27 -14.05 -11.55
N ARG A 342 29.84 -13.51 -12.63
CA ARG A 342 31.15 -13.90 -13.18
C ARG A 342 31.65 -12.83 -14.15
N ASP A 343 32.31 -11.80 -13.64
CA ASP A 343 33.32 -11.08 -14.43
C ASP A 343 34.68 -11.37 -13.80
N THR A 344 35.44 -12.21 -14.47
CA THR A 344 36.84 -12.47 -14.13
C THR A 344 37.65 -11.30 -14.66
N ALA A 345 38.07 -10.41 -13.78
CA ALA A 345 39.21 -9.53 -14.02
C ALA A 345 40.19 -9.68 -12.85
N ILE A 346 40.81 -10.87 -12.76
CA ILE A 346 42.14 -10.97 -12.18
C ILE A 346 43.08 -10.48 -13.28
N SER A 347 43.52 -9.23 -13.19
CA SER A 347 44.76 -8.79 -13.81
C SER A 347 45.64 -8.32 -12.66
N GLU A 348 46.50 -9.20 -12.18
CA GLU A 348 47.62 -8.85 -11.32
C GLU A 348 48.93 -8.76 -12.12
N PRO A 349 49.96 -8.09 -11.59
CA PRO A 349 50.98 -7.37 -12.35
C PRO A 349 52.27 -8.17 -12.61
N GLY A 350 53.02 -7.80 -13.66
CA GLY A 350 54.41 -8.21 -13.90
C GLY A 350 54.80 -8.04 -15.38
N SER A 351 55.46 -6.97 -15.83
CA SER A 351 56.84 -6.52 -15.64
C SER A 351 57.69 -6.70 -16.93
N ASN A 352 58.08 -5.54 -17.49
CA ASN A 352 59.31 -5.19 -18.19
C ASN A 352 59.69 -5.84 -19.54
N ALA A 353 59.79 -5.01 -20.59
CA ALA A 353 61.08 -4.51 -21.09
C ALA A 353 60.94 -3.48 -22.24
N ALA A 354 61.51 -2.29 -22.00
CA ALA A 354 62.28 -1.39 -22.88
C ALA A 354 61.93 -1.19 -24.38
N ALA A 355 61.75 0.07 -24.80
CA ALA A 355 62.80 0.90 -25.43
C ALA A 355 62.24 1.98 -26.39
N GLN A 356 62.69 3.23 -26.14
CA GLN A 356 63.13 4.26 -27.10
C GLN A 356 62.13 5.04 -28.00
N ASP A 357 62.08 6.35 -27.70
CA ASP A 357 62.35 7.52 -28.58
C ASP A 357 61.92 7.51 -30.06
N ALA A 358 61.11 8.53 -30.42
CA ALA A 358 61.28 9.48 -31.53
C ALA A 358 59.98 10.31 -31.67
N LEU A 359 59.97 11.62 -31.35
CA LEU A 359 60.15 12.71 -32.32
C LEU A 359 59.27 12.58 -33.58
N ASP A 360 58.14 13.30 -33.61
CA ASP A 360 57.92 14.39 -34.56
C ASP A 360 56.51 15.02 -34.41
N GLY A 361 56.47 16.35 -34.26
CA GLY A 361 55.34 17.17 -34.72
C GLY A 361 55.52 17.48 -36.22
N PRO A 362 54.88 18.53 -36.81
CA PRO A 362 53.95 19.50 -36.22
C PRO A 362 52.75 19.86 -37.16
N SER A 363 52.05 20.96 -36.81
CA SER A 363 51.24 21.90 -37.65
C SER A 363 49.72 21.82 -37.41
N VAL A 364 49.08 22.72 -36.63
CA VAL A 364 48.78 24.17 -36.80
C VAL A 364 47.65 24.44 -37.81
N GLU A 365 46.50 24.92 -37.30
CA GLU A 365 45.69 26.08 -37.75
C GLU A 365 44.44 26.18 -36.84
N HIS A 366 44.35 27.12 -35.88
CA HIS A 366 43.81 28.50 -35.95
C HIS A 366 42.34 28.64 -36.37
N GLY A 367 41.53 29.22 -35.47
CA GLY A 367 40.16 29.65 -35.72
C GLY A 367 39.37 30.00 -34.44
N GLN A 368 39.62 31.19 -33.90
CA GLN A 368 38.76 31.86 -32.91
C GLN A 368 37.47 32.38 -33.57
N ASP A 369 36.34 32.31 -32.87
CA ASP A 369 35.38 33.44 -32.67
C ASP A 369 34.31 32.98 -31.64
N GLY A 370 34.10 33.63 -30.49
CA GLY A 370 33.24 34.81 -30.33
C GLY A 370 31.78 34.34 -30.11
N GLY A 371 31.12 34.40 -28.94
CA GLY A 371 31.07 35.46 -27.94
C GLY A 371 29.67 36.11 -27.95
N ARG A 372 28.71 35.59 -27.19
CA ARG A 372 27.81 36.32 -26.26
C ARG A 372 26.76 35.41 -25.64
#